data_AF-A0A2P4X456-F1
#
_entry.id   AF-A0A2P4X456-F1
#
_cell.length_a   1.000
_cell.length_b   1.000
_cell.length_c   1.000
_cell.angle_alpha   90.00
_cell.angle_beta   90.00
_cell.angle_gamma   90.00
#
_symmetry.space_group_name_H-M   'P 1'
#
loop_
_entity.id
_entity.type
_entity.pdbx_description
1 polymer ?
#
loop_
_entity_poly.entity_id
_entity_poly.type
_entity_poly.pdbx_seq_one_letter_code
_entity_poly.pdbx_strand_id
1 'polypeptide(L)'
;MTERQEIWEDKTTDRVGQVVEENPSANQSPAGPMTLPRVPQPIFVIVNAPLIVDLSRDTLLESLRLRKEYVAVTEARCQSANEDVRAVIRSAQNSFNESLLETMSETRWDVDIEDLTDDFLMTKILEIMASFKNRELPDMEDLFSDDKVTAYFHLANEIIKRNGVTDLFLEGERLKRKCKVLVKFLPGPLSTKVKNELENRGEAKASVRKLYRVTSNLALDLEKETRALRRATGKSVKSGKRFSAKGSTKVSSKKPASIVSMTTGPSPWP
;
A
#
# COMPACT_ATOMS: atom_id res chain seq x y z
N MET A 1 -49.02 -17.54 -6.94
CA MET A 1 -49.59 -16.18 -7.15
C MET A 1 -48.79 -15.49 -8.23
N THR A 2 -49.43 -14.58 -8.97
CA THR A 2 -48.96 -14.10 -10.26
C THR A 2 -47.81 -13.10 -10.15
N GLU A 3 -46.75 -13.41 -10.90
CA GLU A 3 -45.93 -12.50 -11.71
C GLU A 3 -46.44 -11.07 -11.91
N ARG A 4 -45.52 -10.09 -11.90
CA ARG A 4 -45.73 -8.79 -12.54
C ARG A 4 -44.39 -8.19 -12.98
N GLN A 5 -44.10 -8.30 -14.27
CA GLN A 5 -43.20 -7.35 -14.94
C GLN A 5 -44.00 -6.07 -15.23
N GLU A 6 -43.36 -4.90 -15.17
CA GLU A 6 -43.90 -3.69 -15.80
C GLU A 6 -42.98 -3.27 -16.95
N ILE A 7 -43.55 -3.29 -18.15
CA ILE A 7 -42.95 -2.80 -19.39
C ILE A 7 -43.53 -1.40 -19.61
N TRP A 8 -42.67 -0.41 -19.87
CA TRP A 8 -43.09 0.87 -20.45
C TRP A 8 -42.51 1.00 -21.86
N GLU A 9 -43.29 0.55 -22.83
CA GLU A 9 -43.26 1.16 -24.16
C GLU A 9 -44.01 2.49 -24.07
N ASP A 10 -43.44 3.57 -24.60
CA ASP A 10 -44.25 4.71 -25.05
C ASP A 10 -44.12 4.84 -26.57
N LYS A 11 -45.20 5.25 -27.24
CA LYS A 11 -45.42 5.01 -28.67
C LYS A 11 -45.52 6.30 -29.46
N THR A 12 -44.49 6.54 -30.29
CA THR A 12 -44.56 7.50 -31.39
C THR A 12 -45.82 7.27 -32.20
N THR A 13 -46.68 8.28 -32.32
CA THR A 13 -47.82 8.26 -33.25
C THR A 13 -48.02 9.64 -33.87
N ASP A 14 -48.34 9.67 -35.16
CA ASP A 14 -48.33 10.88 -36.00
C ASP A 14 -49.46 11.87 -35.71
N ARG A 15 -49.22 13.15 -36.05
CA ARG A 15 -50.27 14.12 -36.37
C ARG A 15 -49.90 14.97 -37.59
N VAL A 16 -50.40 14.57 -38.75
CA VAL A 16 -50.49 15.42 -39.95
C VAL A 16 -51.74 16.30 -39.84
N GLY A 17 -51.64 17.60 -40.14
CA GLY A 17 -52.71 18.57 -39.83
C GLY A 17 -52.63 19.93 -40.53
N GLN A 18 -52.69 19.94 -41.87
CA GLN A 18 -53.36 20.97 -42.71
C GLN A 18 -52.91 22.45 -42.67
N VAL A 19 -52.05 22.80 -43.65
CA VAL A 19 -52.08 23.95 -44.58
C VAL A 19 -52.84 25.26 -44.21
N VAL A 20 -52.10 26.38 -44.27
CA VAL A 20 -52.54 27.67 -44.87
C VAL A 20 -51.33 28.26 -45.63
N GLU A 21 -51.55 28.85 -46.83
CA GLU A 21 -50.54 29.63 -47.57
C GLU A 21 -50.67 31.13 -47.25
N GLU A 22 -49.54 31.87 -47.24
CA GLU A 22 -49.33 33.06 -48.09
C GLU A 22 -47.88 33.60 -47.99
N ASN A 23 -47.49 34.42 -48.97
CA ASN A 23 -46.17 35.06 -49.17
C ASN A 23 -46.40 36.39 -49.91
N PRO A 24 -45.42 37.32 -50.03
CA PRO A 24 -44.22 37.56 -49.21
C PRO A 24 -44.09 39.06 -48.80
N SER A 25 -43.12 39.41 -47.95
CA SER A 25 -42.42 40.71 -48.07
C SER A 25 -41.10 40.74 -47.28
N ALA A 26 -40.20 41.63 -47.65
CA ALA A 26 -38.90 41.81 -46.98
C ALA A 26 -38.89 43.05 -46.07
N ASN A 27 -38.18 42.98 -44.94
CA ASN A 27 -37.17 44.01 -44.61
C ASN A 27 -36.29 43.67 -43.40
N GLN A 28 -35.00 44.04 -43.54
CA GLN A 28 -34.08 44.59 -42.54
C GLN A 28 -33.81 43.82 -41.22
N SER A 29 -32.53 43.42 -41.08
CA SER A 29 -31.92 43.03 -39.81
C SER A 29 -31.50 44.24 -38.97
N PRO A 30 -31.60 44.15 -37.64
CA PRO A 30 -30.64 44.75 -36.73
C PRO A 30 -29.77 43.66 -36.09
N ALA A 31 -28.47 43.67 -36.39
CA ALA A 31 -27.51 42.74 -35.80
C ALA A 31 -27.16 43.12 -34.35
N GLY A 32 -28.06 42.82 -33.41
CA GLY A 32 -27.73 42.83 -31.99
C GLY A 32 -26.64 41.78 -31.67
N PRO A 33 -25.78 42.03 -30.67
CA PRO A 33 -24.75 41.06 -30.30
C PRO A 33 -25.40 39.80 -29.75
N MET A 34 -25.35 38.70 -30.53
CA MET A 34 -25.72 37.38 -30.04
C MET A 34 -24.69 36.91 -28.99
N THR A 35 -24.93 37.29 -27.73
CA THR A 35 -24.41 36.55 -26.58
C THR A 35 -25.07 35.19 -26.56
N LEU A 36 -24.55 34.26 -27.37
CA LEU A 36 -24.85 32.85 -27.26
C LEU A 36 -24.71 32.45 -25.78
N PRO A 37 -25.70 31.77 -25.16
CA PRO A 37 -25.54 31.29 -23.81
C PRO A 37 -24.35 30.33 -23.82
N ARG A 38 -23.25 30.72 -23.15
CA ARG A 38 -22.04 29.91 -23.09
C ARG A 38 -22.34 28.68 -22.26
N VAL A 39 -22.80 27.62 -22.94
CA VAL A 39 -22.99 26.28 -22.37
C VAL A 39 -21.75 25.97 -21.54
N PRO A 40 -21.90 25.70 -20.23
CA PRO A 40 -20.77 25.33 -19.39
C PRO A 40 -20.12 24.10 -20.01
N GLN A 41 -18.94 24.27 -20.61
CA GLN A 41 -18.16 23.15 -21.10
C GLN A 41 -17.87 22.27 -19.88
N PRO A 42 -18.31 21.01 -19.86
CA PRO A 42 -18.09 20.15 -18.71
C PRO A 42 -16.59 20.06 -18.47
N ILE A 43 -16.17 20.35 -17.24
CA ILE A 43 -14.77 20.18 -16.84
C ILE A 43 -14.53 18.68 -16.80
N PHE A 44 -13.98 18.14 -17.88
CA PHE A 44 -13.59 16.75 -18.00
C PHE A 44 -12.41 16.47 -17.06
N VAL A 45 -12.72 16.21 -15.79
CA VAL A 45 -11.75 15.76 -14.80
C VAL A 45 -11.32 14.35 -15.22
N ILE A 46 -10.13 14.25 -15.82
CA ILE A 46 -9.50 12.98 -16.16
C ILE A 46 -9.03 12.35 -14.85
N VAL A 47 -9.89 11.57 -14.21
CA VAL A 47 -9.51 10.70 -13.09
C VAL A 47 -8.72 9.53 -13.67
N ASN A 48 -7.45 9.43 -13.31
CA ASN A 48 -6.61 8.30 -13.69
C ASN A 48 -6.96 7.07 -12.81
N ALA A 49 -6.86 5.88 -13.40
CA ALA A 49 -6.91 4.65 -12.63
C ALA A 49 -5.73 4.61 -11.62
N PRO A 50 -5.96 4.18 -10.36
CA PRO A 50 -4.90 4.13 -9.36
C PRO A 50 -3.85 3.07 -9.69
N LEU A 51 -2.60 3.35 -9.30
CA LEU A 51 -1.47 2.42 -9.41
C LEU A 51 -1.10 1.87 -8.03
N ILE A 52 -1.16 0.55 -7.87
CA ILE A 52 -0.75 -0.18 -6.66
C ILE A 52 0.75 -0.46 -6.79
N VAL A 53 1.56 0.31 -6.07
CA VAL A 53 3.03 0.24 -6.09
C VAL A 53 3.63 -0.64 -4.98
N ASP A 54 2.87 -0.88 -3.93
CA ASP A 54 3.19 -1.77 -2.79
C ASP A 54 1.88 -2.29 -2.16
N LEU A 55 2.00 -3.17 -1.15
CA LEU A 55 0.86 -3.77 -0.43
C LEU A 55 0.70 -3.27 1.01
N SER A 56 1.30 -2.12 1.35
CA SER A 56 1.08 -1.49 2.63
C SER A 56 -0.39 -1.13 2.81
N ARG A 57 -0.82 -1.13 4.06
CA ARG A 57 -2.20 -0.81 4.47
C ARG A 57 -2.71 0.51 3.88
N ASP A 58 -1.84 1.52 3.78
CA ASP A 58 -2.25 2.86 3.39
C ASP A 58 -2.25 3.01 1.85
N THR A 59 -1.29 2.41 1.12
CA THR A 59 -1.35 2.28 -0.35
C THR A 59 -2.59 1.47 -0.80
N LEU A 60 -2.92 0.38 -0.12
CA LEU A 60 -4.12 -0.41 -0.42
C LEU A 60 -5.41 0.33 -0.07
N LEU A 61 -5.47 1.04 1.06
CA LEU A 61 -6.65 1.84 1.43
C LEU A 61 -6.90 2.98 0.43
N GLU A 62 -5.86 3.71 0.03
CA GLU A 62 -5.97 4.83 -0.89
C GLU A 62 -6.26 4.36 -2.32
N SER A 63 -5.66 3.25 -2.78
CA SER A 63 -6.01 2.67 -4.09
C SER A 63 -7.47 2.20 -4.16
N LEU A 64 -8.05 1.65 -3.07
CA LEU A 64 -9.48 1.35 -2.99
C LEU A 64 -10.34 2.61 -3.02
N ARG A 65 -9.92 3.69 -2.32
CA ARG A 65 -10.62 4.99 -2.32
C ARG A 65 -10.65 5.60 -3.72
N LEU A 66 -9.48 5.68 -4.36
CA LEU A 66 -9.30 6.22 -5.71
C LEU A 66 -9.96 5.34 -6.78
N ARG A 67 -9.96 4.00 -6.66
CA ARG A 67 -10.63 3.11 -7.62
C ARG A 67 -12.14 3.35 -7.61
N LYS A 68 -12.75 3.62 -6.46
CA LYS A 68 -14.18 3.97 -6.39
C LYS A 68 -14.51 5.29 -7.10
N GLU A 69 -13.66 6.29 -6.93
CA GLU A 69 -13.80 7.60 -7.60
C GLU A 69 -13.59 7.48 -9.13
N TYR A 70 -12.53 6.77 -9.54
CA TYR A 70 -12.22 6.45 -10.94
C TYR A 70 -13.37 5.72 -11.65
N VAL A 71 -13.93 4.68 -11.02
CA VAL A 71 -15.04 3.91 -11.60
C VAL A 71 -16.28 4.79 -11.75
N ALA A 72 -16.69 5.52 -10.72
CA ALA A 72 -17.90 6.36 -10.78
C ALA A 72 -17.81 7.49 -11.82
N VAL A 73 -16.63 8.13 -11.96
CA VAL A 73 -16.41 9.16 -13.01
C VAL A 73 -16.35 8.53 -14.40
N THR A 74 -15.78 7.34 -14.53
CA THR A 74 -15.76 6.59 -15.80
C THR A 74 -17.17 6.18 -16.22
N GLU A 75 -17.97 5.63 -15.31
CA GLU A 75 -19.37 5.26 -15.54
C GLU A 75 -20.21 6.46 -16.02
N ALA A 76 -20.13 7.61 -15.32
CA ALA A 76 -20.86 8.82 -15.71
C ALA A 76 -20.43 9.36 -17.08
N ARG A 77 -19.14 9.26 -17.43
CA ARG A 77 -18.63 9.64 -18.75
C ARG A 77 -19.15 8.69 -19.84
N CYS A 78 -19.05 7.38 -19.62
CA CYS A 78 -19.50 6.36 -20.58
C CYS A 78 -21.02 6.45 -20.83
N GLN A 79 -21.82 6.68 -19.78
CA GLN A 79 -23.26 6.96 -19.90
C GLN A 79 -23.53 8.20 -20.76
N SER A 80 -22.74 9.27 -20.59
CA SER A 80 -22.88 10.51 -21.37
C SER A 80 -22.45 10.37 -22.84
N ALA A 81 -21.57 9.41 -23.14
CA ALA A 81 -21.00 9.17 -24.47
C ALA A 81 -21.56 7.92 -25.18
N ASN A 82 -22.44 7.17 -24.52
CA ASN A 82 -22.91 5.84 -24.95
C ASN A 82 -21.76 4.84 -25.25
N GLU A 83 -20.72 4.87 -24.42
CA GLU A 83 -19.58 3.93 -24.43
C GLU A 83 -19.85 2.71 -23.53
N ASP A 84 -19.29 1.54 -23.86
CA ASP A 84 -19.27 0.42 -22.91
C ASP A 84 -18.29 0.71 -21.75
N VAL A 85 -18.84 0.77 -20.54
CA VAL A 85 -18.09 0.90 -19.28
C VAL A 85 -17.01 -0.17 -19.13
N ARG A 86 -17.28 -1.43 -19.53
CA ARG A 86 -16.34 -2.55 -19.33
C ARG A 86 -15.12 -2.45 -20.24
N ALA A 87 -15.28 -2.02 -21.48
CA ALA A 87 -14.18 -1.74 -22.40
C ALA A 87 -13.31 -0.54 -21.98
N VAL A 88 -13.84 0.38 -21.17
CA VAL A 88 -13.15 1.63 -20.77
C VAL A 88 -12.47 1.52 -19.39
N ILE A 89 -13.03 0.78 -18.44
CA ILE A 89 -12.44 0.65 -17.09
C ILE A 89 -11.13 -0.14 -17.14
N ARG A 90 -10.05 0.46 -16.62
CA ARG A 90 -8.77 -0.21 -16.44
C ARG A 90 -8.90 -1.35 -15.44
N SER A 91 -8.55 -2.56 -15.88
CA SER A 91 -8.60 -3.78 -15.07
C SER A 91 -7.77 -3.65 -13.78
N ALA A 92 -8.13 -4.42 -12.75
CA ALA A 92 -7.38 -4.54 -11.51
C ALA A 92 -5.96 -5.05 -11.80
N GLN A 93 -5.78 -6.04 -12.69
CA GLN A 93 -4.45 -6.45 -13.20
C GLN A 93 -3.61 -5.23 -13.61
N ASN A 94 -4.11 -4.43 -14.54
CA ASN A 94 -3.43 -3.25 -15.09
C ASN A 94 -3.28 -2.11 -14.07
N SER A 95 -3.94 -2.20 -12.92
CA SER A 95 -3.81 -1.25 -11.80
C SER A 95 -2.69 -1.62 -10.83
N PHE A 96 -2.08 -2.82 -10.94
CA PHE A 96 -0.83 -3.13 -10.24
C PHE A 96 0.40 -2.63 -11.01
N ASN A 97 1.47 -2.37 -10.28
CA ASN A 97 2.80 -2.38 -10.86
C ASN A 97 3.16 -3.82 -11.32
N GLU A 98 3.69 -3.95 -12.54
CA GLU A 98 3.98 -5.23 -13.20
C GLU A 98 4.97 -6.13 -12.42
N SER A 99 5.99 -5.57 -11.77
CA SER A 99 6.93 -6.35 -10.97
C SER A 99 6.37 -6.72 -9.59
N LEU A 100 5.44 -5.92 -9.05
CA LEU A 100 4.69 -6.27 -7.85
C LEU A 100 3.73 -7.44 -8.14
N LEU A 101 3.01 -7.38 -9.26
CA LEU A 101 2.08 -8.44 -9.69
C LEU A 101 2.81 -9.78 -9.88
N GLU A 102 3.94 -9.78 -10.60
CA GLU A 102 4.79 -10.97 -10.78
C GLU A 102 5.37 -11.50 -9.46
N THR A 103 5.79 -10.60 -8.56
CA THR A 103 6.26 -11.03 -7.23
C THR A 103 5.14 -11.69 -6.43
N MET A 104 3.90 -11.26 -6.59
CA MET A 104 2.75 -11.79 -5.86
C MET A 104 2.24 -13.12 -6.40
N SER A 105 2.19 -13.30 -7.73
CA SER A 105 1.94 -14.62 -8.35
C SER A 105 3.01 -15.64 -7.93
N GLU A 106 4.29 -15.29 -8.11
CA GLU A 106 5.42 -16.15 -7.79
C GLU A 106 5.44 -16.52 -6.29
N THR A 107 5.40 -15.55 -5.39
CA THR A 107 5.65 -15.79 -3.95
C THR A 107 4.42 -16.18 -3.15
N ARG A 108 3.25 -15.57 -3.37
CA ARG A 108 2.09 -15.69 -2.45
C ARG A 108 0.88 -16.41 -3.02
N TRP A 109 0.60 -16.31 -4.30
CA TRP A 109 -0.69 -16.77 -4.85
C TRP A 109 -0.66 -18.14 -5.55
N ASP A 110 0.44 -18.53 -6.19
CA ASP A 110 0.53 -19.79 -6.96
C ASP A 110 -0.47 -19.88 -8.13
N VAL A 111 -0.62 -18.76 -8.81
CA VAL A 111 -1.45 -18.57 -10.01
C VAL A 111 -0.59 -17.84 -11.03
N ASP A 112 -0.45 -18.37 -12.24
CA ASP A 112 0.31 -17.71 -13.30
C ASP A 112 -0.38 -16.41 -13.74
N ILE A 113 0.40 -15.47 -14.29
CA ILE A 113 -0.09 -14.09 -14.53
C ILE A 113 -1.29 -14.08 -15.51
N GLU A 114 -1.34 -15.04 -16.41
CA GLU A 114 -2.44 -15.24 -17.39
C GLU A 114 -3.76 -15.68 -16.73
N ASP A 115 -3.70 -16.41 -15.61
CA ASP A 115 -4.87 -16.92 -14.86
C ASP A 115 -5.40 -15.94 -13.79
N LEU A 116 -4.70 -14.82 -13.54
CA LEU A 116 -5.09 -13.83 -12.52
C LEU A 116 -6.34 -13.04 -12.95
N THR A 117 -7.53 -13.43 -12.50
CA THR A 117 -8.75 -12.64 -12.76
C THR A 117 -8.83 -11.37 -11.91
N ASP A 118 -9.53 -10.35 -12.42
CA ASP A 118 -9.79 -9.11 -11.70
C ASP A 118 -10.52 -9.33 -10.36
N ASP A 119 -11.49 -10.26 -10.34
CA ASP A 119 -12.22 -10.64 -9.13
C ASP A 119 -11.31 -11.33 -8.11
N PHE A 120 -10.36 -12.17 -8.56
CA PHE A 120 -9.34 -12.76 -7.69
C PHE A 120 -8.46 -11.68 -7.08
N LEU A 121 -7.94 -10.75 -7.89
CA LEU A 121 -7.08 -9.65 -7.43
C LEU A 121 -7.80 -8.73 -6.43
N MET A 122 -9.03 -8.33 -6.73
CA MET A 122 -9.85 -7.54 -5.80
C MET A 122 -10.15 -8.31 -4.51
N THR A 123 -10.41 -9.62 -4.59
CA THR A 123 -10.56 -10.49 -3.41
C THR A 123 -9.28 -10.53 -2.58
N LYS A 124 -8.09 -10.63 -3.21
CA LYS A 124 -6.80 -10.64 -2.48
C LYS A 124 -6.46 -9.29 -1.84
N ILE A 125 -6.79 -8.17 -2.47
CA ILE A 125 -6.70 -6.84 -1.83
C ILE A 125 -7.60 -6.80 -0.58
N LEU A 126 -8.84 -7.30 -0.68
CA LEU A 126 -9.79 -7.32 0.44
C LEU A 126 -9.40 -8.30 1.55
N GLU A 127 -8.81 -9.47 1.24
CA GLU A 127 -8.24 -10.40 2.22
C GLU A 127 -7.12 -9.74 3.03
N ILE A 128 -6.17 -9.07 2.36
CA ILE A 128 -5.07 -8.34 3.01
C ILE A 128 -5.65 -7.22 3.91
N MET A 129 -6.57 -6.41 3.38
CA MET A 129 -7.23 -5.34 4.13
C MET A 129 -8.11 -5.83 5.29
N ALA A 130 -8.67 -7.05 5.21
CA ALA A 130 -9.36 -7.70 6.32
C ALA A 130 -8.37 -8.24 7.36
N SER A 131 -7.19 -8.71 6.95
CA SER A 131 -6.15 -9.17 7.88
C SER A 131 -5.64 -8.05 8.81
N PHE A 132 -5.63 -6.79 8.34
CA PHE A 132 -5.35 -5.61 9.16
C PHE A 132 -6.49 -5.20 10.12
N LYS A 133 -7.70 -5.76 9.96
CA LYS A 133 -8.88 -5.47 10.80
C LYS A 133 -9.18 -6.59 11.79
N ASN A 134 -8.96 -7.84 11.40
CA ASN A 134 -9.35 -9.03 12.15
C ASN A 134 -8.27 -9.51 13.13
N ARG A 135 -7.05 -8.94 13.07
CA ARG A 135 -6.11 -8.97 14.19
C ARG A 135 -6.55 -7.89 15.17
N GLU A 136 -6.92 -8.26 16.40
CA GLU A 136 -6.93 -7.30 17.52
C GLU A 136 -5.57 -6.60 17.55
N LEU A 137 -5.57 -5.26 17.43
CA LEU A 137 -4.40 -4.36 17.36
C LEU A 137 -3.05 -5.11 17.41
N PRO A 138 -2.56 -5.64 16.26
CA PRO A 138 -1.32 -6.41 16.28
C PRO A 138 -0.20 -5.51 16.81
N ASP A 139 0.70 -6.08 17.63
CA ASP A 139 1.99 -5.47 17.99
C ASP A 139 2.54 -4.88 16.68
N MET A 140 2.69 -3.55 16.60
CA MET A 140 2.98 -2.88 15.31
C MET A 140 4.26 -3.46 14.68
N GLU A 141 5.15 -3.90 15.56
CA GLU A 141 6.38 -4.66 15.37
C GLU A 141 6.23 -6.03 14.68
N ASP A 142 5.05 -6.64 14.63
CA ASP A 142 4.75 -7.91 13.93
C ASP A 142 4.24 -7.68 12.49
N LEU A 143 3.76 -6.47 12.17
CA LEU A 143 3.40 -6.09 10.79
C LEU A 143 4.66 -5.97 9.92
N PHE A 144 5.71 -5.40 10.50
CA PHE A 144 6.96 -5.06 9.81
C PHE A 144 7.80 -6.25 9.33
N SER A 145 7.49 -7.51 9.62
CA SER A 145 8.37 -8.63 9.25
C SER A 145 8.09 -9.19 7.86
N ASP A 146 6.83 -9.52 7.56
CA ASP A 146 6.43 -10.18 6.30
C ASP A 146 6.36 -9.16 5.14
N ASP A 147 6.01 -7.91 5.44
CA ASP A 147 6.05 -6.79 4.49
C ASP A 147 7.49 -6.46 4.06
N LYS A 148 8.47 -6.47 4.99
CA LYS A 148 9.91 -6.32 4.65
C LYS A 148 10.40 -7.43 3.72
N VAL A 149 10.00 -8.67 3.96
CA VAL A 149 10.39 -9.80 3.09
C VAL A 149 9.70 -9.68 1.73
N THR A 150 8.44 -9.29 1.68
CA THR A 150 7.72 -9.00 0.41
C THR A 150 8.45 -7.90 -0.39
N ALA A 151 8.80 -6.79 0.26
CA ALA A 151 9.53 -5.68 -0.36
C ALA A 151 10.94 -6.08 -0.84
N TYR A 152 11.63 -6.98 -0.13
CA TYR A 152 12.92 -7.52 -0.57
C TYR A 152 12.80 -8.37 -1.86
N PHE A 153 11.83 -9.28 -1.93
CA PHE A 153 11.61 -10.09 -3.14
C PHE A 153 11.12 -9.22 -4.31
N HIS A 154 10.28 -8.22 -4.04
CA HIS A 154 9.83 -7.24 -5.04
C HIS A 154 11.00 -6.44 -5.61
N LEU A 155 11.86 -5.88 -4.76
CA LEU A 155 13.07 -5.16 -5.17
C LEU A 155 14.05 -6.05 -5.95
N ALA A 156 14.15 -7.34 -5.62
CA ALA A 156 14.98 -8.28 -6.36
C ALA A 156 14.42 -8.56 -7.77
N ASN A 157 13.11 -8.79 -7.90
CA ASN A 157 12.45 -8.97 -9.20
C ASN A 157 12.53 -7.69 -10.06
N GLU A 158 12.33 -6.51 -9.45
CA GLU A 158 12.57 -5.19 -10.04
C GLU A 158 13.98 -5.03 -10.63
N ILE A 159 15.02 -5.45 -9.91
CA ILE A 159 16.41 -5.40 -10.36
C ILE A 159 16.67 -6.42 -11.49
N ILE A 160 16.04 -7.60 -11.44
CA ILE A 160 16.13 -8.61 -12.50
C ILE A 160 15.51 -8.08 -13.80
N LYS A 161 14.31 -7.47 -13.73
CA LYS A 161 13.65 -6.86 -14.89
C LYS A 161 14.45 -5.69 -15.48
N ARG A 162 14.86 -4.72 -14.66
CA ARG A 162 15.63 -3.54 -15.12
C ARG A 162 16.94 -3.89 -15.83
N ASN A 163 17.57 -5.01 -15.45
CA ASN A 163 18.81 -5.49 -16.05
C ASN A 163 18.59 -6.43 -17.26
N GLY A 164 17.35 -6.75 -17.62
CA GLY A 164 17.03 -7.63 -18.76
C GLY A 164 17.45 -9.10 -18.57
N VAL A 165 17.52 -9.59 -17.32
CA VAL A 165 18.08 -10.93 -17.00
C VAL A 165 17.03 -11.94 -16.53
N THR A 166 15.73 -11.68 -16.72
CA THR A 166 14.62 -12.54 -16.32
C THR A 166 14.76 -13.98 -16.84
N ASP A 167 15.10 -14.15 -18.13
CA ASP A 167 15.22 -15.45 -18.80
C ASP A 167 16.28 -16.37 -18.15
N LEU A 168 17.32 -15.77 -17.56
CA LEU A 168 18.41 -16.47 -16.86
C LEU A 168 17.95 -17.14 -15.55
N PHE A 169 16.69 -16.97 -15.16
CA PHE A 169 16.12 -17.45 -13.91
C PHE A 169 14.85 -18.31 -14.02
N LEU A 170 14.18 -18.35 -15.19
CA LEU A 170 12.81 -18.89 -15.32
C LEU A 170 12.59 -20.31 -14.73
N GLU A 171 13.44 -21.30 -15.03
CA GLU A 171 13.10 -22.72 -14.75
C GLU A 171 14.24 -23.54 -14.14
N GLY A 172 13.89 -24.55 -13.32
CA GLY A 172 14.79 -25.64 -12.95
C GLY A 172 16.12 -25.17 -12.34
N GLU A 173 17.24 -25.47 -13.01
CA GLU A 173 18.57 -25.02 -12.55
C GLU A 173 18.76 -23.50 -12.62
N ARG A 174 18.01 -22.80 -13.49
CA ARG A 174 17.94 -21.33 -13.55
C ARG A 174 17.22 -20.79 -12.30
N LEU A 175 16.11 -21.40 -11.91
CA LEU A 175 15.35 -21.01 -10.71
C LEU A 175 16.14 -21.29 -9.41
N LYS A 176 16.89 -22.41 -9.34
CA LYS A 176 17.86 -22.65 -8.25
C LYS A 176 18.93 -21.56 -8.16
N ARG A 177 19.37 -20.99 -9.28
CA ARG A 177 20.28 -19.82 -9.28
C ARG A 177 19.59 -18.57 -8.75
N LYS A 178 18.33 -18.30 -9.09
CA LYS A 178 17.52 -17.21 -8.49
C LYS A 178 17.48 -17.35 -6.98
N CYS A 179 17.11 -18.52 -6.46
CA CYS A 179 17.13 -18.82 -5.02
C CYS A 179 18.52 -18.62 -4.38
N LYS A 180 19.60 -19.10 -5.02
CA LYS A 180 20.97 -18.96 -4.50
C LYS A 180 21.48 -17.50 -4.51
N VAL A 181 21.01 -16.67 -5.44
CA VAL A 181 21.26 -15.23 -5.47
C VAL A 181 20.48 -14.53 -4.36
N LEU A 182 19.17 -14.79 -4.24
CA LEU A 182 18.31 -14.23 -3.21
C LEU A 182 18.84 -14.51 -1.80
N VAL A 183 19.25 -15.75 -1.49
CA VAL A 183 19.82 -16.11 -0.17
C VAL A 183 21.13 -15.36 0.14
N LYS A 184 21.97 -15.11 -0.88
CA LYS A 184 23.25 -14.39 -0.72
C LYS A 184 23.07 -12.92 -0.34
N PHE A 185 22.00 -12.27 -0.81
CA PHE A 185 21.75 -10.85 -0.59
C PHE A 185 20.79 -10.57 0.59
N LEU A 186 20.35 -11.59 1.32
CA LEU A 186 19.65 -11.42 2.60
C LEU A 186 20.60 -10.85 3.69
N PRO A 187 20.09 -10.08 4.67
CA PRO A 187 20.88 -9.62 5.82
C PRO A 187 21.55 -10.78 6.56
N GLY A 188 22.84 -10.65 6.90
CA GLY A 188 23.71 -11.75 7.36
C GLY A 188 23.12 -12.73 8.41
N PRO A 189 22.50 -12.26 9.51
CA PRO A 189 21.87 -13.13 10.50
C PRO A 189 20.70 -13.96 9.94
N LEU A 190 19.89 -13.37 9.04
CA LEU A 190 18.79 -14.04 8.36
C LEU A 190 19.31 -14.98 7.26
N SER A 191 20.28 -14.54 6.44
CA SER A 191 20.94 -15.36 5.42
C SER A 191 21.53 -16.64 6.02
N THR A 192 22.18 -16.55 7.18
CA THR A 192 22.74 -17.70 7.91
C THR A 192 21.64 -18.69 8.34
N LYS A 193 20.56 -18.21 8.99
CA LYS A 193 19.44 -19.09 9.39
C LYS A 193 18.76 -19.74 8.18
N VAL A 194 18.49 -18.96 7.13
CA VAL A 194 17.87 -19.43 5.88
C VAL A 194 18.75 -20.47 5.18
N LYS A 195 20.07 -20.25 5.09
CA LYS A 195 21.02 -21.22 4.53
C LYS A 195 20.98 -22.56 5.28
N ASN A 196 21.00 -22.52 6.62
CA ASN A 196 20.97 -23.73 7.43
C ASN A 196 19.66 -24.51 7.26
N GLU A 197 18.52 -23.82 7.26
CA GLU A 197 17.20 -24.46 7.06
C GLU A 197 17.03 -25.01 5.63
N LEU A 198 17.62 -24.35 4.61
CA LEU A 198 17.70 -24.87 3.24
C LEU A 198 18.67 -26.05 3.10
N GLU A 199 19.71 -26.13 3.93
CA GLU A 199 20.62 -27.27 3.99
C GLU A 199 19.92 -28.51 4.56
N ASN A 200 19.06 -28.34 5.57
CA ASN A 200 18.16 -29.37 6.07
C ASN A 200 17.00 -29.71 5.09
N ARG A 201 16.40 -28.70 4.44
CA ARG A 201 15.25 -28.86 3.52
C ARG A 201 15.67 -28.78 2.05
N GLY A 202 16.21 -29.89 1.53
CA GLY A 202 16.75 -29.98 0.16
C GLY A 202 15.84 -29.40 -0.95
N GLU A 203 14.53 -29.61 -0.88
CA GLU A 203 13.56 -29.11 -1.87
C GLU A 203 13.45 -27.58 -1.94
N ALA A 204 13.61 -26.89 -0.81
CA ALA A 204 13.33 -25.45 -0.73
C ALA A 204 14.39 -24.60 -1.49
N LYS A 205 15.51 -25.22 -1.89
CA LYS A 205 16.52 -24.65 -2.79
C LYS A 205 16.02 -24.45 -4.24
N ALA A 206 14.92 -25.11 -4.64
CA ALA A 206 14.46 -25.17 -6.02
C ALA A 206 13.12 -24.45 -6.30
N SER A 207 12.55 -23.73 -5.32
CA SER A 207 11.31 -22.97 -5.50
C SER A 207 11.39 -21.65 -4.75
N VAL A 208 11.15 -20.54 -5.46
CA VAL A 208 11.19 -19.18 -4.89
C VAL A 208 10.10 -19.00 -3.82
N ARG A 209 8.94 -19.66 -3.95
CA ARG A 209 7.92 -19.68 -2.88
C ARG A 209 8.33 -20.47 -1.65
N LYS A 210 8.95 -21.66 -1.81
CA LYS A 210 9.47 -22.43 -0.67
C LYS A 210 10.55 -21.60 0.07
N LEU A 211 11.41 -20.90 -0.68
CA LEU A 211 12.38 -19.94 -0.14
C LEU A 211 11.70 -18.74 0.57
N TYR A 212 10.71 -18.10 -0.06
CA TYR A 212 9.96 -16.97 0.51
C TYR A 212 9.35 -17.35 1.87
N ARG A 213 8.60 -18.47 1.93
CA ARG A 213 7.94 -18.94 3.15
C ARG A 213 8.93 -19.25 4.28
N VAL A 214 10.09 -19.86 3.96
CA VAL A 214 11.17 -20.07 4.92
C VAL A 214 11.77 -18.73 5.39
N THR A 215 11.92 -17.77 4.49
CA THR A 215 12.49 -16.44 4.79
C THR A 215 11.57 -15.60 5.67
N SER A 216 10.27 -15.50 5.38
CA SER A 216 9.30 -14.79 6.24
C SER A 216 9.22 -15.38 7.64
N ASN A 217 9.18 -16.72 7.77
CA ASN A 217 9.16 -17.38 9.09
C ASN A 217 10.44 -17.08 9.90
N LEU A 218 11.62 -17.21 9.28
CA LEU A 218 12.89 -16.96 9.96
C LEU A 218 13.14 -15.46 10.23
N ALA A 219 12.58 -14.56 9.43
CA ALA A 219 12.58 -13.12 9.70
C ALA A 219 11.71 -12.78 10.90
N LEU A 220 10.48 -13.31 10.97
CA LEU A 220 9.58 -13.22 12.13
C LEU A 220 10.28 -13.66 13.42
N ASP A 221 10.90 -14.84 13.41
CA ASP A 221 11.52 -15.39 14.62
C ASP A 221 12.82 -14.66 15.02
N LEU A 222 13.58 -14.14 14.06
CA LEU A 222 14.75 -13.30 14.33
C LEU A 222 14.35 -11.90 14.84
N GLU A 223 13.24 -11.33 14.38
CA GLU A 223 12.69 -10.07 14.91
C GLU A 223 12.18 -10.26 16.34
N LYS A 224 11.50 -11.38 16.66
CA LYS A 224 11.12 -11.77 18.04
C LYS A 224 12.33 -11.96 18.95
N GLU A 225 13.36 -12.68 18.50
CA GLU A 225 14.62 -12.89 19.25
C GLU A 225 15.32 -11.56 19.55
N THR A 226 15.44 -10.69 18.54
CA THR A 226 16.02 -9.35 18.69
C THR A 226 15.19 -8.47 19.64
N ARG A 227 13.85 -8.56 19.58
CA ARG A 227 12.92 -7.86 20.47
C ARG A 227 13.06 -8.36 21.92
N ALA A 228 13.19 -9.66 22.13
CA ALA A 228 13.42 -10.27 23.45
C ALA A 228 14.76 -9.85 24.05
N LEU A 229 15.84 -9.86 23.27
CA LEU A 229 17.17 -9.44 23.71
C LEU A 229 17.19 -7.95 24.12
N ARG A 230 16.55 -7.08 23.34
CA ARG A 230 16.35 -5.65 23.70
C ARG A 230 15.54 -5.48 25.00
N ARG A 231 14.48 -6.27 25.20
CA ARG A 231 13.66 -6.26 26.43
C ARG A 231 14.44 -6.78 27.65
N ALA A 232 15.44 -7.65 27.45
CA ALA A 232 16.33 -8.13 28.51
C ALA A 232 17.40 -7.09 28.89
N THR A 233 18.12 -6.51 27.92
CA THR A 233 19.18 -5.52 28.17
C THR A 233 18.63 -4.18 28.67
N GLY A 234 17.43 -3.79 28.26
CA GLY A 234 16.77 -2.55 28.68
C GLY A 234 16.40 -2.46 30.18
N LYS A 235 16.51 -3.55 30.95
CA LYS A 235 16.13 -3.58 32.39
C LYS A 235 17.16 -2.95 33.35
N SER A 236 18.29 -2.43 32.86
CA SER A 236 19.42 -2.01 33.72
C SER A 236 19.56 -0.49 33.98
N VAL A 237 18.64 0.38 33.55
CA VAL A 237 18.71 1.84 33.86
C VAL A 237 17.39 2.42 34.37
N LYS A 238 16.98 2.01 35.58
CA LYS A 238 16.21 2.86 36.50
C LYS A 238 16.73 2.68 37.94
N SER A 239 17.74 3.46 38.29
CA SER A 239 18.23 3.56 39.66
C SER A 239 17.09 4.05 40.58
N GLY A 240 16.75 3.24 41.58
CA GLY A 240 15.56 3.44 42.39
C GLY A 240 15.64 4.67 43.30
N LYS A 241 15.12 5.81 42.83
CA LYS A 241 14.92 7.00 43.69
C LYS A 241 13.74 6.72 44.64
N ARG A 242 14.04 6.02 45.74
CA ARG A 242 13.10 5.69 46.83
C ARG A 242 12.44 6.98 47.33
N PHE A 243 11.12 7.10 47.11
CA PHE A 243 10.32 8.12 47.78
C PHE A 243 10.27 7.80 49.28
N SER A 244 11.10 8.49 50.07
CA SER A 244 11.14 8.32 51.52
C SER A 244 10.03 9.11 52.19
N ALA A 245 8.86 8.49 52.35
CA ALA A 245 7.71 9.09 53.01
C ALA A 245 7.80 8.93 54.55
N LYS A 246 8.47 9.88 55.22
CA LYS A 246 8.20 10.20 56.63
C LYS A 246 8.74 11.59 56.99
N GLY A 247 7.84 12.49 57.38
CA GLY A 247 8.21 13.79 57.93
C GLY A 247 8.26 13.77 59.45
N SER A 248 9.06 14.67 60.03
CA SER A 248 8.75 15.29 61.32
C SER A 248 9.58 16.56 61.49
N THR A 249 8.95 17.66 61.88
CA THR A 249 9.60 18.93 62.19
C THR A 249 10.26 18.87 63.57
N LYS A 250 11.58 19.06 63.64
CA LYS A 250 12.23 19.56 64.86
C LYS A 250 13.22 20.66 64.56
N VAL A 251 12.80 21.89 64.87
CA VAL A 251 13.73 22.99 65.14
C VAL A 251 14.52 22.67 66.41
N SER A 252 15.83 22.83 66.37
CA SER A 252 16.65 23.06 67.57
C SER A 252 17.85 23.89 67.14
N SER A 253 18.01 25.06 67.76
CA SER A 253 19.02 26.05 67.39
C SER A 253 20.30 25.90 68.20
N LYS A 254 21.47 26.05 67.55
CA LYS A 254 22.73 26.50 68.18
C LYS A 254 23.76 26.97 67.13
N LYS A 255 24.31 28.15 67.39
CA LYS A 255 25.41 28.91 66.75
C LYS A 255 26.05 29.76 67.89
N PRO A 256 27.19 30.50 67.75
CA PRO A 256 28.08 30.72 66.58
C PRO A 256 29.01 29.50 66.33
N ALA A 257 30.14 29.50 65.60
CA ALA A 257 31.01 30.52 65.00
C ALA A 257 31.63 29.99 63.66
N SER A 258 32.62 30.60 62.98
CA SER A 258 33.44 31.80 63.24
C SER A 258 33.86 32.54 61.95
N ILE A 259 34.58 33.64 62.13
CA ILE A 259 35.47 34.32 61.16
C ILE A 259 36.82 33.54 61.06
N VAL A 260 37.72 33.70 60.08
CA VAL A 260 37.71 33.97 58.61
C VAL A 260 39.12 34.46 58.20
N SER A 261 39.59 34.08 56.98
CA SER A 261 40.87 34.48 56.34
C SER A 261 42.13 33.93 57.04
N MET A 262 43.34 33.90 56.45
CA MET A 262 43.82 34.30 55.10
C MET A 262 44.08 33.01 54.24
N THR A 263 44.87 32.87 53.17
CA THR A 263 45.93 33.67 52.48
C THR A 263 45.92 33.53 50.94
N THR A 264 46.12 34.68 50.29
CA THR A 264 46.88 34.96 49.04
C THR A 264 47.51 33.83 48.21
N GLY A 265 47.27 33.86 46.88
CA GLY A 265 47.95 33.05 45.84
C GLY A 265 49.28 33.67 45.34
N PRO A 266 49.61 33.72 44.02
CA PRO A 266 48.74 33.59 42.82
C PRO A 266 49.22 32.60 41.73
N SER A 267 48.44 32.48 40.66
CA SER A 267 48.86 31.98 39.32
C SER A 267 49.66 33.06 38.54
N PRO A 268 50.31 32.77 37.37
CA PRO A 268 49.59 32.50 36.12
C PRO A 268 50.29 31.52 35.13
N TRP A 269 49.75 31.44 33.92
CA TRP A 269 50.22 30.69 32.75
C TRP A 269 51.37 31.44 32.01
N PRO A 270 51.94 30.88 30.92
CA PRO A 270 51.37 31.12 29.58
C PRO A 270 50.79 29.87 28.89
#